data_AF-A0A024E992-F1
#
_entry.id   AF-A0A024E992-F1
#
_cell.length_a   1.000
_cell.length_b   1.000
_cell.length_c   1.000
_cell.angle_alpha   90.00
_cell.angle_beta   90.00
_cell.angle_gamma   90.00
#
_symmetry.space_group_name_H-M   'P 1'
#
loop_
_entity.id
_entity.type
_entity.pdbx_description
1 polymer ?
#
loop_
_entity_poly.entity_id
_entity_poly.type
_entity_poly.pdbx_seq_one_letter_code
_entity_poly.pdbx_strand_id
1 'polypeptide(L)'
;MLSNSGLVDYGKISRQDLNVDKRTRLRDQTLDLNIQCNALTRFALLMRDNRDGSAIVNSEIYYGLNHDHSHNKIGLYSLNFDPASTVVDDLTQVYRTDSTTGGKAWSPSNSQPIPMGSRSYLGFTDSAGSSAGPIAIRNLTSRVTVETVIAPTSELDLSAEVQLDGSATLDVVYL
;
A
#
# COMPACT_ATOMS: atom_id res chain seq x y z
N MET A 1 10.75 8.24 -4.97
CA MET A 1 11.41 7.89 -3.70
C MET A 1 10.38 7.88 -2.59
N LEU A 2 10.48 6.92 -1.67
CA LEU A 2 9.70 6.87 -0.42
C LEU A 2 10.53 7.46 0.72
N SER A 3 9.88 8.15 1.66
CA SER A 3 10.53 8.59 2.90
C SER A 3 11.08 7.41 3.70
N ASN A 4 12.11 7.65 4.52
CA ASN A 4 12.80 6.61 5.30
C ASN A 4 13.25 5.40 4.48
N SER A 5 13.52 5.59 3.18
CA SER A 5 13.81 4.49 2.23
C SER A 5 12.73 3.41 2.17
N GLY A 6 11.48 3.75 2.51
CA GLY A 6 10.35 2.82 2.57
C GLY A 6 10.27 1.98 3.85
N LEU A 7 11.15 2.20 4.84
CA LEU A 7 11.12 1.45 6.10
C LEU A 7 9.99 1.94 7.00
N VAL A 8 9.13 1.00 7.41
CA VAL A 8 8.13 1.19 8.46
C VAL A 8 8.58 0.40 9.69
N ASP A 9 8.98 1.12 10.74
CA ASP A 9 9.42 0.52 11.99
C ASP A 9 8.36 0.72 13.09
N TYR A 10 7.91 -0.39 13.66
CA TYR A 10 6.99 -0.42 14.80
C TYR A 10 7.73 -0.50 16.15
N GLY A 11 9.04 -0.69 16.13
CA GLY A 11 9.83 -1.00 17.31
C GLY A 11 9.45 -2.35 17.91
N LYS A 12 9.77 -2.53 19.19
CA LYS A 12 9.39 -3.72 19.94
C LYS A 12 7.93 -3.63 20.38
N ILE A 13 7.14 -4.63 20.00
CA ILE A 13 5.74 -4.76 20.40
C ILE A 13 5.66 -5.79 21.53
N SER A 14 5.08 -5.40 22.68
CA SER A 14 4.89 -6.35 23.78
C SER A 14 3.75 -7.30 23.46
N ARG A 15 3.88 -8.57 23.83
CA ARG A 15 2.77 -9.54 23.76
C ARG A 15 1.53 -9.06 24.51
N GLN A 16 1.71 -8.27 25.57
CA GLN A 16 0.60 -7.73 26.38
C GLN A 16 -0.21 -6.66 25.64
N ASP A 17 0.38 -6.03 24.62
CA ASP A 17 -0.30 -5.05 23.78
C ASP A 17 -1.11 -5.72 22.64
N LEU A 18 -0.97 -7.04 22.51
CA LEU A 18 -1.64 -7.85 21.49
C LEU A 18 -2.84 -8.57 22.10
N ASN A 19 -3.88 -8.74 21.29
CA ASN A 19 -5.07 -9.47 21.68
C ASN A 19 -4.88 -10.99 21.55
N VAL A 20 -5.49 -11.74 22.47
CA VAL A 20 -5.40 -13.21 22.48
C VAL A 20 -6.24 -13.82 21.38
N ASP A 21 -7.52 -13.44 21.27
CA ASP A 21 -8.49 -14.13 20.41
C ASP A 21 -9.02 -13.29 19.23
N LYS A 22 -8.51 -12.07 19.07
CA LYS A 22 -8.87 -11.18 17.97
C LYS A 22 -7.64 -10.57 17.34
N ARG A 23 -7.78 -10.10 16.10
CA ARG A 23 -6.73 -9.37 15.39
C ARG A 23 -6.38 -8.08 16.11
N THR A 24 -5.11 -7.72 16.11
CA THR A 24 -4.62 -6.45 16.66
C THR A 24 -4.26 -5.51 15.52
N ARG A 25 -4.97 -4.38 15.39
CA ARG A 25 -4.56 -3.29 14.50
C ARG A 25 -3.50 -2.46 15.20
N LEU A 26 -2.33 -2.32 14.58
CA LEU A 26 -1.27 -1.44 15.06
C LEU A 26 -1.60 0.01 14.74
N ARG A 27 -0.81 0.95 15.29
CA ARG A 27 -0.90 2.35 14.88
C ARG A 27 -0.66 2.49 13.37
N ASP A 28 -1.42 3.36 12.72
CA ASP A 28 -1.18 3.65 11.32
C ASP A 28 0.19 4.32 11.16
N GLN A 29 0.89 3.94 10.10
CA GLN A 29 2.19 4.51 9.75
C GLN A 29 2.06 5.28 8.45
N THR A 30 2.98 6.19 8.21
CA THR A 30 2.90 7.07 7.06
C THR A 30 4.25 7.15 6.37
N LEU A 31 4.22 7.02 5.05
CA LEU A 31 5.34 7.25 4.16
C LEU A 31 5.00 8.39 3.19
N ASP A 32 5.98 9.21 2.85
CA ASP A 32 5.82 10.21 1.80
C ASP A 32 6.42 9.64 0.52
N LEU A 33 5.61 9.55 -0.54
CA LEU A 33 6.04 9.23 -1.89
C LEU A 33 6.31 10.52 -2.64
N ASN A 34 7.47 10.61 -3.30
CA ASN A 34 7.82 11.70 -4.21
C ASN A 34 8.33 11.13 -5.54
N ILE A 35 7.70 11.49 -6.65
CA ILE A 35 8.10 11.11 -8.01
C ILE A 35 8.31 12.40 -8.80
N GLN A 36 9.49 12.53 -9.41
CA GLN A 36 9.85 13.65 -10.27
C GLN A 36 10.33 13.10 -11.61
N CYS A 37 9.64 13.50 -12.67
CA CYS A 37 10.00 13.15 -14.04
C CYS A 37 10.67 14.34 -14.72
N ASN A 38 11.63 14.08 -15.62
CA ASN A 38 12.29 15.15 -16.39
C ASN A 38 11.35 15.83 -17.41
N ALA A 39 10.25 15.16 -17.78
CA ALA A 39 9.23 15.65 -18.69
C ALA A 39 7.84 15.16 -18.24
N LEU A 40 6.76 15.75 -18.80
CA LEU A 40 5.40 15.25 -18.57
C LEU A 40 5.30 13.81 -19.07
N THR A 41 4.95 12.89 -18.17
CA THR A 41 5.01 11.45 -18.43
C THR A 41 3.75 10.77 -17.92
N ARG A 42 3.13 9.92 -18.74
CA ARG A 42 2.03 9.06 -18.28
C ARG A 42 2.62 7.84 -17.61
N PHE A 43 2.22 7.61 -16.37
CA PHE A 43 2.62 6.42 -15.63
C PHE A 43 1.51 5.97 -14.70
N ALA A 44 1.63 4.73 -14.26
CA ALA A 44 0.88 4.17 -13.15
C ALA A 44 1.83 3.66 -12.08
N LEU A 45 1.31 3.53 -10.86
CA LEU A 45 1.96 2.83 -9.78
C LEU A 45 1.47 1.39 -9.75
N LEU A 46 2.38 0.44 -9.57
CA LEU A 46 2.07 -0.96 -9.37
C LEU A 46 2.81 -1.42 -8.12
N MET A 47 2.11 -2.07 -7.20
CA MET A 47 2.74 -2.66 -6.03
C MET A 47 2.76 -4.18 -6.12
N ARG A 48 3.81 -4.82 -5.60
CA ARG A 48 3.95 -6.28 -5.56
C ARG A 48 4.32 -6.73 -4.15
N ASP A 49 3.62 -7.74 -3.65
CA ASP A 49 3.97 -8.38 -2.39
C ASP A 49 5.20 -9.27 -2.57
N ASN A 50 6.29 -8.98 -1.85
CA ASN A 50 7.49 -9.83 -1.85
C ASN A 50 7.35 -10.99 -0.84
N ARG A 51 6.25 -11.02 -0.07
CA ARG A 51 5.86 -12.06 0.89
C ARG A 51 4.52 -12.71 0.50
N ASP A 52 4.22 -12.75 -0.80
CA ASP A 52 2.94 -13.26 -1.33
C ASP A 52 2.58 -14.63 -0.71
N GLY A 53 1.31 -14.77 -0.34
CA GLY A 53 0.79 -15.97 0.32
C GLY A 53 0.95 -16.02 1.85
N SER A 54 1.72 -15.12 2.48
CA SER A 54 1.89 -15.10 3.94
C SER A 54 0.85 -14.25 4.68
N ALA A 55 -0.04 -13.54 3.99
CA ALA A 55 -1.11 -12.77 4.61
C ALA A 55 -2.17 -13.69 5.25
N ILE A 56 -2.68 -13.28 6.43
CA ILE A 56 -3.75 -13.98 7.16
C ILE A 56 -5.13 -13.92 6.48
N VAL A 57 -5.27 -13.09 5.43
CA VAL A 57 -6.46 -13.01 4.57
C VAL A 57 -5.99 -13.03 3.12
N ASN A 58 -6.58 -13.91 2.31
CA ASN A 58 -6.31 -13.96 0.88
C ASN A 58 -7.11 -12.88 0.14
N SER A 59 -6.47 -11.75 -0.14
CA SER A 59 -7.04 -10.62 -0.86
C SER A 59 -5.95 -9.87 -1.61
N GLU A 60 -6.27 -9.31 -2.77
CA GLU A 60 -5.30 -8.56 -3.59
C GLU A 60 -4.72 -7.34 -2.86
N ILE A 61 -5.47 -6.77 -1.92
CA ILE A 61 -5.11 -5.55 -1.19
C ILE A 61 -4.34 -5.81 0.11
N TYR A 62 -4.13 -7.07 0.49
CA TYR A 62 -3.45 -7.43 1.74
C TYR A 62 -2.12 -8.10 1.45
N TYR A 63 -1.07 -7.49 1.97
CA TYR A 63 0.32 -7.91 1.84
C TYR A 63 0.74 -8.67 3.10
N GLY A 64 1.57 -9.69 2.95
CA GLY A 64 1.96 -10.59 4.03
C GLY A 64 3.05 -10.05 4.96
N LEU A 65 2.94 -10.34 6.26
CA LEU A 65 3.97 -10.02 7.27
C LEU A 65 4.90 -11.21 7.59
N ASN A 66 5.06 -12.12 6.64
CA ASN A 66 5.77 -13.40 6.78
C ASN A 66 5.17 -14.33 7.87
N HIS A 67 5.97 -15.28 8.36
CA HIS A 67 5.56 -16.32 9.30
C HIS A 67 6.44 -16.29 10.55
N ASP A 68 5.88 -16.79 11.66
CA ASP A 68 6.67 -17.12 12.85
C ASP A 68 7.49 -18.40 12.63
N HIS A 69 8.26 -18.80 13.63
CA HIS A 69 9.14 -19.97 13.56
C HIS A 69 8.41 -21.32 13.46
N SER A 70 7.12 -21.35 13.81
CA SER A 70 6.23 -22.51 13.68
C SER A 70 5.40 -22.44 12.39
N HIS A 71 5.74 -21.54 11.47
CA HIS A 71 5.09 -21.30 10.19
C HIS A 71 3.64 -20.78 10.28
N ASN A 72 3.25 -20.18 11.41
CA ASN A 72 1.98 -19.45 11.46
C ASN A 72 2.12 -18.07 10.82
N LYS A 73 1.08 -17.62 10.13
CA LYS A 73 1.06 -16.32 9.46
C LYS A 73 0.96 -15.19 10.48
N ILE A 74 1.95 -14.30 10.51
CA ILE A 74 2.04 -13.25 11.55
C ILE A 74 0.91 -12.25 11.42
N GLY A 75 0.53 -11.89 10.19
CA GLY A 75 -0.44 -10.84 9.95
C GLY A 75 -0.47 -10.38 8.51
N LEU A 76 -0.96 -9.16 8.32
CA LEU A 76 -1.04 -8.49 7.03
C LEU A 76 -0.86 -6.98 7.16
N TYR A 77 -0.59 -6.32 6.05
CA TYR A 77 -0.66 -4.87 5.94
C TYR A 77 -1.32 -4.45 4.62
N SER A 78 -1.78 -3.21 4.56
CA SER A 78 -2.30 -2.56 3.35
C SER A 78 -1.76 -1.15 3.22
N LEU A 79 -1.65 -0.67 1.98
CA LEU A 79 -1.23 0.69 1.68
C LEU A 79 -2.38 1.45 1.05
N ASN A 80 -2.69 2.61 1.62
CA ASN A 80 -3.76 3.47 1.16
C ASN A 80 -3.15 4.74 0.57
N PHE A 81 -3.56 5.06 -0.66
CA PHE A 81 -3.29 6.35 -1.28
C PHE A 81 -4.56 7.18 -1.21
N ASP A 82 -4.48 8.34 -0.55
CA ASP A 82 -5.60 9.26 -0.47
C ASP A 82 -5.39 10.38 -1.52
N PRO A 83 -6.32 10.54 -2.49
CA PRO A 83 -6.28 11.65 -3.41
C PRO A 83 -6.25 13.02 -2.72
N ALA A 84 -6.86 13.16 -1.53
CA ALA A 84 -6.84 14.41 -0.75
C ALA A 84 -5.45 14.72 -0.13
N SER A 85 -4.58 13.72 0.01
CA SER A 85 -3.20 13.88 0.47
C SER A 85 -2.18 13.79 -0.67
N THR A 86 -2.65 13.84 -1.92
CA THR A 86 -1.83 13.72 -3.12
C THR A 86 -1.83 15.05 -3.88
N VAL A 87 -0.63 15.53 -4.20
CA VAL A 87 -0.38 16.73 -5.00
C VAL A 87 0.29 16.31 -6.30
N VAL A 88 -0.27 16.76 -7.42
CA VAL A 88 0.25 16.49 -8.76
C VAL A 88 0.43 17.82 -9.47
N ASP A 89 1.66 18.12 -9.87
CA ASP A 89 2.03 19.35 -10.56
C ASP A 89 1.41 20.61 -9.91
N ASP A 90 0.65 21.40 -10.66
CA ASP A 90 -0.06 22.60 -10.20
C ASP A 90 -1.58 22.37 -10.02
N LEU A 91 -2.03 21.11 -10.00
CA LEU A 91 -3.43 20.77 -9.85
C LEU A 91 -3.92 21.06 -8.43
N THR A 92 -5.10 21.68 -8.34
CA THR A 92 -5.77 21.95 -7.06
C THR A 92 -6.43 20.71 -6.46
N GLN A 93 -6.76 19.72 -7.28
CA GLN A 93 -7.35 18.45 -6.89
C GLN A 93 -6.96 17.36 -7.88
N VAL A 94 -6.82 16.14 -7.36
CA VAL A 94 -6.65 14.92 -8.17
C VAL A 94 -7.66 13.85 -7.80
N TYR A 95 -7.85 12.93 -8.71
CA TYR A 95 -8.70 11.75 -8.55
C TYR A 95 -7.90 10.51 -8.90
N ARG A 96 -8.11 9.44 -8.14
CA ARG A 96 -7.49 8.13 -8.35
C ARG A 96 -8.31 7.31 -9.35
N THR A 97 -7.63 6.61 -10.25
CA THR A 97 -8.22 5.66 -11.21
C THR A 97 -7.34 4.43 -11.31
N ASP A 98 -7.94 3.24 -11.49
CA ASP A 98 -7.19 1.99 -11.47
C ASP A 98 -7.47 1.11 -12.67
N SER A 99 -6.53 0.21 -12.93
CA SER A 99 -6.64 -0.78 -13.98
C SER A 99 -6.22 -2.16 -13.50
N THR A 100 -7.15 -3.11 -13.59
CA THR A 100 -6.90 -4.56 -13.45
C THR A 100 -6.52 -5.22 -14.77
N THR A 101 -6.40 -4.42 -15.84
CA THR A 101 -6.18 -4.90 -17.22
C THR A 101 -4.84 -4.46 -17.80
N GLY A 102 -3.90 -4.04 -16.94
CA GLY A 102 -2.58 -3.55 -17.35
C GLY A 102 -2.67 -2.26 -18.16
N GLY A 103 -3.61 -1.36 -17.81
CA GLY A 103 -3.77 -0.05 -18.44
C GLY A 103 -4.67 -0.02 -19.68
N LYS A 104 -5.25 -1.15 -20.10
CA LYS A 104 -6.16 -1.22 -21.27
C LYS A 104 -7.52 -0.57 -21.00
N ALA A 105 -8.04 -0.73 -19.79
CA ALA A 105 -9.28 -0.15 -19.31
C ALA A 105 -9.10 0.36 -17.88
N TRP A 106 -9.74 1.48 -17.57
CA TRP A 106 -9.60 2.19 -16.30
C TRP A 106 -10.96 2.33 -15.62
N SER A 107 -10.97 2.24 -14.30
CA SER A 107 -12.17 2.52 -13.49
C SER A 107 -12.51 4.02 -13.55
N PRO A 108 -13.79 4.41 -13.41
CA PRO A 108 -14.14 5.80 -13.18
C PRO A 108 -13.34 6.40 -12.02
N SER A 109 -12.68 7.52 -12.29
CA SER A 109 -11.85 8.20 -11.30
C SER A 109 -12.69 8.75 -10.16
N ASN A 110 -12.16 8.69 -8.93
CA ASN A 110 -12.86 9.17 -7.75
C ASN A 110 -11.89 9.71 -6.70
N SER A 111 -12.43 10.42 -5.71
CA SER A 111 -11.65 11.02 -4.62
C SER A 111 -11.58 10.14 -3.36
N GLN A 112 -12.16 8.94 -3.39
CA GLN A 112 -12.15 8.07 -2.23
C GLN A 112 -10.81 7.34 -2.14
N PRO A 113 -10.19 7.27 -0.96
CA PRO A 113 -9.02 6.44 -0.77
C PRO A 113 -9.42 4.98 -0.92
N ILE A 114 -8.53 4.19 -1.52
CA ILE A 114 -8.64 2.74 -1.48
C ILE A 114 -7.28 2.10 -1.19
N PRO A 115 -7.28 0.88 -0.62
CA PRO A 115 -6.09 0.06 -0.55
C PRO A 115 -5.57 -0.26 -1.96
N MET A 116 -4.27 -0.12 -2.16
CA MET A 116 -3.61 -0.48 -3.41
C MET A 116 -3.55 -2.00 -3.57
N GLY A 117 -4.11 -2.51 -4.67
CA GLY A 117 -4.03 -3.93 -5.01
C GLY A 117 -2.64 -4.33 -5.54
N SER A 118 -2.16 -5.50 -5.12
CA SER A 118 -0.86 -6.08 -5.49
C SER A 118 -0.72 -6.48 -6.97
N ARG A 119 -1.78 -6.34 -7.77
CA ARG A 119 -1.78 -6.65 -9.21
C ARG A 119 -2.51 -5.60 -10.05
N SER A 120 -2.88 -4.48 -9.42
CA SER A 120 -3.66 -3.42 -10.04
C SER A 120 -2.80 -2.16 -10.22
N TYR A 121 -2.97 -1.50 -11.36
CA TYR A 121 -2.38 -0.20 -11.60
C TYR A 121 -3.18 0.87 -10.86
N LEU A 122 -2.48 1.79 -10.21
CA LEU A 122 -3.03 3.01 -9.65
C LEU A 122 -2.51 4.21 -10.45
N GLY A 123 -3.41 5.03 -10.96
CA GLY A 123 -3.11 6.27 -11.67
C GLY A 123 -3.86 7.46 -11.07
N PHE A 124 -3.43 8.67 -11.45
CA PHE A 124 -4.07 9.92 -11.04
C PHE A 124 -4.48 10.76 -12.26
N THR A 125 -5.64 11.41 -12.15
CA THR A 125 -6.22 12.29 -13.17
C THR A 125 -6.79 13.55 -12.51
N ASP A 126 -6.98 14.59 -13.32
CA ASP A 126 -7.57 15.89 -12.98
C ASP A 126 -9.10 15.94 -13.12
N SER A 127 -9.73 14.89 -13.66
CA SER A 127 -11.16 14.87 -13.95
C SER A 127 -11.89 13.78 -13.17
N ALA A 128 -12.93 14.14 -12.42
CA ALA A 128 -13.79 13.20 -11.67
C ALA A 128 -14.65 12.34 -12.60
N GLY A 129 -14.81 11.05 -12.30
CA GLY A 129 -15.59 10.10 -13.08
C GLY A 129 -14.98 9.70 -14.43
N SER A 130 -13.81 10.23 -14.77
CA SER A 130 -13.10 9.89 -16.01
C SER A 130 -12.64 8.44 -16.00
N SER A 131 -12.83 7.75 -17.13
CA SER A 131 -12.29 6.41 -17.37
C SER A 131 -11.18 6.42 -18.44
N ALA A 132 -10.60 7.60 -18.72
CA ALA A 132 -9.52 7.76 -19.69
C ALA A 132 -8.15 7.26 -19.17
N GLY A 133 -8.05 7.00 -17.86
CA GLY A 133 -6.82 6.65 -17.18
C GLY A 133 -6.03 7.88 -16.71
N PRO A 134 -4.76 7.69 -16.31
CA PRO A 134 -3.96 8.76 -15.74
C PRO A 134 -3.52 9.79 -16.80
N ILE A 135 -3.40 11.03 -16.34
CA ILE A 135 -2.84 12.12 -17.13
C ILE A 135 -1.30 12.04 -17.16
N ALA A 136 -0.68 12.85 -18.02
CA ALA A 136 0.77 13.00 -17.98
C ALA A 136 1.16 13.89 -16.78
N ILE A 137 2.05 13.40 -15.94
CA ILE A 137 2.47 14.01 -14.67
C ILE A 137 3.96 14.29 -14.73
N ARG A 138 4.41 15.44 -14.20
CA ARG A 138 5.82 15.71 -13.98
C ARG A 138 6.22 15.49 -12.53
N ASN A 139 5.43 15.99 -11.58
CA ASN A 139 5.68 15.87 -10.14
C ASN A 139 4.47 15.25 -9.46
N LEU A 140 4.72 14.22 -8.64
CA LEU A 140 3.72 13.64 -7.77
C LEU A 140 4.30 13.54 -6.36
N THR A 141 3.59 14.10 -5.39
CA THR A 141 3.83 13.84 -3.97
C THR A 141 2.57 13.29 -3.33
N SER A 142 2.67 12.20 -2.58
CA SER A 142 1.52 11.58 -1.92
C SER A 142 1.90 11.10 -0.53
N ARG A 143 0.99 11.24 0.41
CA ARG A 143 1.10 10.61 1.72
C ARG A 143 0.42 9.24 1.69
N VAL A 144 1.22 8.20 1.89
CA VAL A 144 0.79 6.81 1.88
C VAL A 144 0.61 6.30 3.30
N THR A 145 -0.60 5.84 3.62
CA THR A 145 -0.90 5.27 4.94
C THR A 145 -0.73 3.77 4.90
N VAL A 146 0.11 3.24 5.81
CA VAL A 146 0.31 1.81 6.01
C VAL A 146 -0.48 1.37 7.23
N GLU A 147 -1.44 0.49 7.00
CA GLU A 147 -2.27 -0.11 8.04
C GLU A 147 -1.80 -1.54 8.27
N THR A 148 -1.45 -1.88 9.51
CA THR A 148 -0.87 -3.19 9.84
C THR A 148 -1.74 -3.91 10.86
N VAL A 149 -1.97 -5.19 10.63
CA VAL A 149 -2.79 -6.05 11.47
C VAL A 149 -2.02 -7.32 11.81
N ILE A 150 -1.89 -7.61 13.10
CA ILE A 150 -1.30 -8.85 13.62
C ILE A 150 -2.42 -9.86 13.92
N ALA A 151 -2.16 -11.14 13.66
CA ALA A 151 -3.03 -12.25 14.01
C ALA A 151 -3.29 -12.31 15.54
N PRO A 152 -4.38 -12.98 15.98
CA PRO A 152 -4.56 -13.30 17.40
C PRO A 152 -3.35 -14.04 17.95
N THR A 153 -2.91 -13.71 19.17
CA THR A 153 -1.72 -14.37 19.75
C THR A 153 -1.94 -15.84 20.08
N SER A 154 -3.20 -16.32 20.14
CA SER A 154 -3.51 -17.74 20.24
C SER A 154 -3.22 -18.52 18.95
N GLU A 155 -3.05 -17.84 17.82
CA GLU A 155 -2.67 -18.42 16.52
C GLU A 155 -1.16 -18.29 16.22
N LEU A 156 -0.39 -17.68 17.12
CA LEU A 156 1.04 -17.40 16.93
C LEU A 156 1.91 -18.13 17.94
N ASP A 157 3.09 -18.54 17.49
CA ASP A 157 4.15 -19.04 18.34
C ASP A 157 5.06 -17.90 18.79
N LEU A 158 4.74 -17.38 19.96
CA LEU A 158 5.49 -16.31 20.63
C LEU A 158 6.40 -16.83 21.75
N SER A 159 6.84 -18.10 21.66
CA SER A 159 7.82 -18.67 22.59
C SER A 159 9.22 -18.06 22.44
N ALA A 160 9.48 -17.43 21.29
CA ALA A 160 10.66 -16.64 20.99
C ALA A 160 10.26 -15.27 20.38
N GLU A 161 11.24 -14.39 20.17
CA GLU A 161 11.00 -13.14 19.46
C GLU A 161 10.62 -13.42 18.00
N VAL A 162 9.53 -12.81 17.55
CA VAL A 162 9.02 -12.93 16.17
C VAL A 162 9.25 -11.61 15.46
N GLN A 163 9.94 -11.66 14.33
CA GLN A 163 10.19 -10.48 13.51
C GLN A 163 8.97 -10.15 12.65
N LEU A 164 8.45 -8.93 12.77
CA LEU A 164 7.44 -8.40 11.86
C LEU A 164 8.10 -8.06 10.52
N ASP A 165 7.95 -8.93 9.52
CA ASP A 165 8.70 -8.90 8.26
C ASP A 165 7.77 -8.78 7.06
N GLY A 166 7.22 -7.58 6.87
CA GLY A 166 6.53 -7.20 5.64
C GLY A 166 7.50 -6.69 4.59
N SER A 167 7.31 -7.09 3.33
CA SER A 167 8.10 -6.56 2.21
C SER A 167 7.27 -6.45 0.94
N ALA A 168 7.35 -5.31 0.26
CA ALA A 168 6.72 -5.11 -1.03
C ALA A 168 7.51 -4.11 -1.88
N THR A 169 7.31 -4.19 -3.18
CA THR A 169 7.97 -3.35 -4.18
C THR A 169 6.93 -2.43 -4.82
N LEU A 170 7.21 -1.13 -4.86
CA LEU A 170 6.41 -0.14 -5.57
C LEU A 170 7.11 0.25 -6.88
N ASP A 171 6.55 -0.17 -7.99
CA ASP A 171 7.04 0.10 -9.35
C ASP A 171 6.33 1.31 -9.96
N VAL A 172 7.07 2.06 -10.77
CA VAL A 172 6.51 3.04 -11.70
C VAL A 172 6.45 2.40 -13.09
N VAL A 173 5.23 2.25 -13.62
CA VAL A 173 4.97 1.67 -14.93
C VAL A 173 4.65 2.79 -15.91
N TYR A 174 5.51 2.99 -16.91
CA TYR A 174 5.27 3.93 -17.99
C TYR A 174 4.20 3.41 -18.95
N LEU A 175 3.30 4.29 -19.39
CA LEU A 175 2.13 3.98 -20.22
C LEU A 175 2.25 4.52 -21.64
#